data_AF-A0A518GG79-F1
#
_entry.id   AF-A0A518GG79-F1
#
_cell.length_a   1.000
_cell.length_b   1.000
_cell.length_c   1.000
_cell.angle_alpha   90.00
_cell.angle_beta   90.00
_cell.angle_gamma   90.00
#
_symmetry.space_group_name_H-M   'P 1'
#
loop_
_entity.id
_entity.type
_entity.pdbx_description
1 polymer ?
#
loop_
_entity_poly.entity_id
_entity_poly.type
_entity_poly.pdbx_seq_one_letter_code
_entity_poly.pdbx_strand_id
1 'polypeptide(L)'
;MFDIESAIESWKRSFGNNHAIGSEEALELESHLRDLTTELCQSGLSEREAFMIGTMRLGHPSELECEFAKISPAAHWQRRVLWMLTGYIAMTVGGAIISTMVAIAGTGVAILGLNGTATGVAMLAVLALGWIGLLVLIQRHSQNTSTDRNRFSFKWGVAAVALLMLSPLLTGSGGVIRAKYVAISHLGESAMVYSFGGWAIHLGVCIACLLLIRKLSQTAYADASTIS
;
A
#
# COMPACT_ATOMS: atom_id res chain seq x y z
N MET A 1 0.55 49.57 1.48
CA MET A 1 -0.37 49.12 0.41
C MET A 1 -0.66 47.65 0.66
N PHE A 2 -1.89 47.19 0.45
CA PHE A 2 -2.19 45.76 0.49
C PHE A 2 -1.60 45.09 -0.75
N ASP A 3 -1.09 43.87 -0.63
CA ASP A 3 -0.56 43.09 -1.75
C ASP A 3 -1.45 41.87 -1.94
N ILE A 4 -2.33 41.95 -2.95
CA ILE A 4 -3.31 40.94 -3.27
C ILE A 4 -2.67 39.62 -3.68
N GLU A 5 -1.53 39.64 -4.37
CA GLU A 5 -0.85 38.42 -4.85
C GLU A 5 -0.29 37.62 -3.67
N SER A 6 0.36 38.30 -2.72
CA SER A 6 0.84 37.67 -1.49
C SER A 6 -0.32 37.11 -0.63
N ALA A 7 -1.45 37.82 -0.59
CA ALA A 7 -2.64 37.39 0.13
C ALA A 7 -3.29 36.15 -0.50
N ILE A 8 -3.39 36.09 -1.83
CA ILE A 8 -3.89 34.93 -2.58
C ILE A 8 -2.96 33.72 -2.37
N GLU A 9 -1.64 33.90 -2.45
CA GLU A 9 -0.70 32.81 -2.15
C GLU A 9 -0.87 32.27 -0.72
N SER A 10 -1.04 33.16 0.26
CA SER A 10 -1.24 32.79 1.65
C SER A 10 -2.56 32.02 1.84
N TRP A 11 -3.64 32.47 1.19
CA TRP A 11 -4.92 31.77 1.19
C TRP A 11 -4.84 30.40 0.51
N LYS A 12 -4.14 30.28 -0.63
CA LYS A 12 -3.89 28.97 -1.27
C LYS A 12 -3.07 28.03 -0.40
N ARG A 13 -2.10 28.55 0.36
CA ARG A 13 -1.34 27.77 1.36
C ARG A 13 -2.19 27.37 2.57
N SER A 14 -3.33 28.02 2.80
CA SER A 14 -4.24 27.72 3.91
C SER A 14 -5.13 26.50 3.66
N PHE A 15 -5.32 26.11 2.38
CA PHE A 15 -5.77 24.77 2.04
C PHE A 15 -4.69 23.80 2.52
N GLY A 16 -4.97 23.05 3.57
CA GLY A 16 -3.98 22.21 4.23
C GLY A 16 -3.40 21.16 3.30
N ASN A 17 -2.43 20.38 3.78
CA ASN A 17 -1.81 19.25 3.05
C ASN A 17 -2.82 18.13 2.62
N ASN A 18 -4.11 18.31 2.84
CA ASN A 18 -5.16 17.43 2.36
C ASN A 18 -5.34 17.64 0.85
N HIS A 19 -5.09 16.59 0.08
CA HIS A 19 -5.24 16.55 -1.38
C HIS A 19 -6.72 16.57 -1.83
N ALA A 20 -7.61 17.21 -1.06
CA ALA A 20 -9.02 17.33 -1.40
C ALA A 20 -9.25 18.37 -2.51
N ILE A 21 -8.45 19.43 -2.50
CA ILE A 21 -8.45 20.48 -3.53
C ILE A 21 -7.20 20.24 -4.38
N GLY A 22 -7.39 19.80 -5.63
CA GLY A 22 -6.29 19.64 -6.57
C GLY A 22 -5.80 20.97 -7.13
N SER A 23 -4.77 20.91 -7.96
CA SER A 23 -4.17 22.11 -8.56
C SER A 23 -5.11 22.84 -9.52
N GLU A 24 -6.03 22.13 -10.15
CA GLU A 24 -7.00 22.68 -11.11
C GLU A 24 -8.16 23.35 -10.36
N GLU A 25 -8.69 22.69 -9.33
CA GLU A 25 -9.74 23.23 -8.47
C GLU A 25 -9.27 24.46 -7.68
N ALA A 26 -8.00 24.47 -7.23
CA ALA A 26 -7.41 25.64 -6.59
C ALA A 26 -7.27 26.83 -7.56
N LEU A 27 -7.08 26.57 -8.85
CA LEU A 27 -6.98 27.58 -9.91
C LEU A 27 -8.36 28.18 -10.21
N GLU A 28 -9.39 27.32 -10.26
CA GLU A 28 -10.79 27.75 -10.42
C GLU A 28 -11.25 28.62 -9.24
N LEU A 29 -10.99 28.16 -8.00
CA LEU A 29 -11.29 28.92 -6.78
C LEU A 29 -10.55 30.26 -6.72
N GLU A 30 -9.29 30.31 -7.17
CA GLU A 30 -8.55 31.56 -7.29
C GLU A 30 -9.19 32.52 -8.31
N SER A 31 -9.61 32.01 -9.47
CA SER A 31 -10.31 32.83 -10.48
C SER A 31 -11.57 33.44 -9.88
N HIS A 32 -12.39 32.63 -9.21
CA HIS A 32 -13.62 33.10 -8.56
C HIS A 32 -13.34 34.14 -7.47
N LEU A 33 -12.28 33.96 -6.68
CA LEU A 33 -11.88 34.93 -5.65
C LEU A 33 -11.46 36.27 -6.26
N ARG A 34 -10.73 36.25 -7.37
CA ARG A 34 -10.30 37.45 -8.10
C ARG A 34 -11.50 38.20 -8.70
N ASP A 35 -12.46 37.47 -9.26
CA ASP A 35 -13.69 38.04 -9.80
C ASP A 35 -14.52 38.71 -8.69
N LEU A 36 -14.74 38.02 -7.57
CA LEU A 36 -15.44 38.56 -6.40
C LEU A 36 -14.74 39.80 -5.82
N THR A 37 -13.41 39.77 -5.73
CA THR A 37 -12.62 40.90 -5.22
C THR A 37 -12.78 42.11 -6.14
N THR A 38 -12.76 41.90 -7.46
CA THR A 38 -12.93 42.96 -8.46
C THR A 38 -14.33 43.57 -8.38
N GLU A 39 -15.38 42.75 -8.29
CA GLU A 39 -16.77 43.20 -8.14
C GLU A 39 -16.96 44.03 -6.85
N LEU A 40 -16.38 43.57 -5.74
CA LEU A 40 -16.47 44.26 -4.45
C LEU A 40 -15.71 45.60 -4.46
N CYS A 41 -14.53 45.66 -5.10
CA CYS A 41 -13.82 46.92 -5.32
C CYS A 41 -14.65 47.90 -6.14
N GLN A 42 -15.34 47.43 -7.20
CA GLN A 42 -16.24 48.27 -8.01
C GLN A 42 -17.43 48.80 -7.21
N SER A 43 -17.86 48.08 -6.17
CA SER A 43 -18.90 48.54 -5.23
C SER A 43 -18.41 49.55 -4.19
N GLY A 44 -17.12 49.92 -4.22
CA GLY A 44 -16.54 50.97 -3.37
C GLY A 44 -15.75 50.47 -2.17
N LEU A 45 -15.51 49.17 -2.04
CA LEU A 45 -14.65 48.59 -1.00
C LEU A 45 -13.16 48.77 -1.33
N SER A 46 -12.32 48.88 -0.31
CA SER A 46 -10.87 48.78 -0.52
C SER A 46 -10.48 47.35 -0.91
N GLU A 47 -9.38 47.20 -1.65
CA GLU A 47 -8.88 45.88 -2.10
C GLU A 47 -8.71 44.87 -0.96
N ARG A 48 -8.27 45.33 0.22
CA ARG A 48 -8.15 44.51 1.42
C ARG A 48 -9.52 44.01 1.91
N GLU A 49 -10.51 44.90 1.99
CA GLU A 49 -11.85 44.56 2.47
C GLU A 49 -12.57 43.67 1.46
N ALA A 50 -12.43 43.95 0.17
CA ALA A 50 -12.95 43.15 -0.92
C ALA A 50 -12.40 41.71 -0.87
N PHE A 51 -11.09 41.54 -0.69
CA PHE A 51 -10.47 40.22 -0.54
C PHE A 51 -10.97 39.46 0.71
N MET A 52 -11.06 40.14 1.84
CA MET A 52 -11.54 39.54 3.09
C MET A 52 -12.99 39.07 2.98
N ILE A 53 -13.85 39.86 2.34
CA ILE A 53 -15.25 39.48 2.10
C ILE A 53 -15.34 38.37 1.05
N GLY A 54 -14.54 38.43 -0.02
CA GLY A 54 -14.48 37.41 -1.06
C GLY A 54 -14.11 36.03 -0.52
N THR A 55 -13.09 35.96 0.33
CA THR A 55 -12.69 34.71 1.01
C THR A 55 -13.77 34.19 1.96
N MET A 56 -14.48 35.06 2.68
CA MET A 56 -15.64 34.64 3.50
C MET A 56 -16.82 34.14 2.66
N ARG A 57 -17.08 34.73 1.48
CA ARG A 57 -18.17 34.31 0.58
C ARG A 57 -17.90 32.97 -0.09
N LEU A 58 -16.63 32.67 -0.40
CA LEU A 58 -16.23 31.35 -0.93
C LEU A 58 -16.31 30.24 0.13
N GLY A 59 -16.36 30.59 1.41
CA GLY A 59 -16.42 29.65 2.52
C GLY A 59 -15.06 29.44 3.18
N HIS A 60 -15.08 28.94 4.42
CA HIS A 60 -13.83 28.70 5.16
C HIS A 60 -13.02 27.58 4.48
N PRO A 61 -11.68 27.64 4.43
CA PRO A 61 -10.85 26.60 3.80
C PRO A 61 -11.19 25.17 4.26
N SER A 62 -11.55 24.97 5.53
CA SER A 62 -11.97 23.67 6.06
C SER A 62 -13.32 23.17 5.51
N GLU A 63 -14.24 24.07 5.18
CA GLU A 63 -15.54 23.74 4.61
C GLU A 63 -15.39 23.41 3.12
N LEU A 64 -14.61 24.21 2.39
CA LEU A 64 -14.23 23.96 1.01
C LEU A 64 -13.54 22.60 0.87
N GLU A 65 -12.57 22.28 1.75
CA GLU A 65 -11.93 20.96 1.77
C GLU A 65 -12.94 19.83 1.98
N CYS A 66 -13.94 20.01 2.83
CA CYS A 66 -14.97 19.01 3.09
C CYS A 66 -15.87 18.78 1.85
N GLU A 67 -16.29 19.84 1.17
CA GLU A 67 -17.13 19.73 -0.02
C GLU A 67 -16.38 19.16 -1.21
N PHE A 68 -15.14 19.60 -1.47
CA PHE A 68 -14.30 19.05 -2.55
C PHE A 68 -13.86 17.60 -2.26
N ALA A 69 -13.72 17.21 -0.98
CA ALA A 69 -13.52 15.81 -0.64
C ALA A 69 -14.72 14.93 -1.06
N LYS A 70 -15.95 15.43 -1.02
CA LYS A 70 -17.13 14.67 -1.49
C LYS A 70 -17.10 14.45 -3.00
N ILE A 71 -16.53 15.39 -3.76
CA ILE A 71 -16.61 15.46 -5.22
C ILE A 71 -15.32 14.99 -5.91
N SER A 72 -14.26 14.64 -5.17
CA SER A 72 -13.02 14.07 -5.73
C SER A 72 -12.97 12.53 -5.62
N PRO A 73 -13.73 11.77 -6.44
CA PRO A 73 -13.60 10.31 -6.51
C PRO A 73 -12.19 9.91 -6.99
N ALA A 74 -11.50 10.78 -7.73
CA ALA A 74 -10.13 10.56 -8.19
C ALA A 74 -9.13 10.44 -7.03
N ALA A 75 -9.15 11.34 -6.04
CA ALA A 75 -8.25 11.29 -4.89
C ALA A 75 -8.52 10.05 -4.01
N HIS A 76 -9.79 9.72 -3.81
CA HIS A 76 -10.21 8.50 -3.10
C HIS A 76 -9.77 7.22 -3.84
N TRP A 77 -9.91 7.18 -5.16
CA TRP A 77 -9.48 6.06 -5.99
C TRP A 77 -7.96 5.89 -5.97
N GLN A 78 -7.20 6.98 -6.16
CA GLN A 78 -5.74 6.98 -6.11
C GLN A 78 -5.24 6.44 -4.76
N ARG A 79 -5.85 6.86 -3.65
CA ARG A 79 -5.51 6.34 -2.31
C ARG A 79 -5.79 4.85 -2.18
N ARG A 80 -6.92 4.36 -2.68
CA ARG A 80 -7.25 2.92 -2.68
C ARG A 80 -6.26 2.11 -3.50
N VAL A 81 -5.93 2.57 -4.71
CA VAL A 81 -4.94 1.93 -5.59
C VAL A 81 -3.56 1.90 -4.94
N LEU A 82 -3.13 2.98 -4.29
CA LEU A 82 -1.85 3.04 -3.58
C LEU A 82 -1.77 2.01 -2.44
N TRP A 83 -2.84 1.82 -1.68
CA TRP A 83 -2.90 0.78 -0.64
C TRP A 83 -2.92 -0.63 -1.22
N MET A 84 -3.66 -0.86 -2.31
CA MET A 84 -3.65 -2.15 -3.01
C MET A 84 -2.26 -2.47 -3.55
N LEU A 85 -1.58 -1.50 -4.15
CA LEU A 85 -0.23 -1.66 -4.68
C LEU A 85 0.78 -1.94 -3.56
N THR A 86 0.67 -1.22 -2.44
CA THR A 86 1.51 -1.43 -1.27
C THR A 86 1.32 -2.85 -0.71
N GLY A 87 0.07 -3.30 -0.57
CA GLY A 87 -0.24 -4.66 -0.15
C GLY A 87 0.30 -5.72 -1.12
N TYR A 88 0.18 -5.48 -2.43
CA TYR A 88 0.73 -6.36 -3.47
C TYR A 88 2.26 -6.45 -3.39
N ILE A 89 2.96 -5.32 -3.23
CA ILE A 89 4.42 -5.29 -3.08
C ILE A 89 4.83 -6.01 -1.79
N ALA A 90 4.14 -5.79 -0.67
CA ALA A 90 4.43 -6.48 0.58
C ALA A 90 4.24 -8.00 0.47
N MET A 91 3.17 -8.45 -0.19
CA MET A 91 2.90 -9.87 -0.47
C MET A 91 3.97 -10.51 -1.36
N THR A 92 4.37 -9.82 -2.43
CA THR A 92 5.39 -10.34 -3.36
C THR A 92 6.77 -10.40 -2.71
N VAL A 93 7.17 -9.38 -1.95
CA VAL A 93 8.42 -9.38 -1.17
C VAL A 93 8.39 -10.48 -0.11
N GLY A 94 7.31 -10.61 0.65
CA GLY A 94 7.14 -11.69 1.63
C GLY A 94 7.24 -13.07 0.99
N GLY A 95 6.58 -13.28 -0.15
CA GLY A 95 6.66 -14.51 -0.93
C GLY A 95 8.07 -14.83 -1.43
N ALA A 96 8.83 -13.82 -1.88
CA ALA A 96 10.23 -13.99 -2.30
C ALA A 96 11.13 -14.42 -1.12
N ILE A 97 10.96 -13.81 0.05
CA ILE A 97 11.69 -14.21 1.27
C ILE A 97 11.37 -15.66 1.62
N ILE A 98 10.08 -16.01 1.67
CA ILE A 98 9.63 -17.38 1.99
C ILE A 98 10.19 -18.39 0.98
N SER A 99 10.11 -18.09 -0.33
CA SER A 99 10.66 -18.95 -1.39
C SER A 99 12.16 -19.18 -1.23
N THR A 100 12.91 -18.13 -0.88
CA THR A 100 14.34 -18.24 -0.58
C THR A 100 14.60 -19.13 0.64
N MET A 101 13.83 -18.97 1.72
CA MET A 101 13.92 -19.83 2.91
C MET A 101 13.60 -21.30 2.60
N VAL A 102 12.57 -21.55 1.78
CA VAL A 102 12.21 -22.89 1.31
C VAL A 102 13.35 -23.51 0.51
N ALA A 103 13.99 -22.74 -0.38
CA ALA A 103 15.12 -23.23 -1.15
C ALA A 103 16.33 -23.56 -0.27
N ILE A 104 16.63 -22.74 0.74
CA ILE A 104 17.70 -22.99 1.71
C ILE A 104 17.41 -24.27 2.51
N ALA A 105 16.20 -24.42 3.05
CA ALA A 105 15.80 -25.58 3.82
C ALA A 105 15.87 -26.87 2.99
N GLY A 106 15.33 -26.84 1.76
CA GLY A 106 15.39 -27.98 0.84
C GLY A 106 16.83 -28.37 0.50
N THR A 107 17.72 -27.40 0.27
CA THR A 107 19.15 -27.68 0.02
C THR A 107 19.85 -28.22 1.26
N GLY A 108 19.57 -27.67 2.44
CA GLY A 108 20.16 -28.16 3.70
C GLY A 108 19.78 -29.62 3.99
N VAL A 109 18.50 -29.96 3.86
CA VAL A 109 18.00 -31.33 4.06
C VAL A 109 18.59 -32.29 3.03
N ALA A 110 18.69 -31.86 1.78
CA ALA A 110 19.33 -32.64 0.71
C ALA A 110 20.81 -32.94 0.99
N ILE A 111 21.58 -31.95 1.46
CA ILE A 111 23.00 -32.12 1.80
C ILE A 111 23.19 -33.12 2.96
N LEU A 112 22.24 -33.21 3.88
CA LEU A 112 22.25 -34.20 4.96
C LEU A 112 21.98 -35.64 4.49
N GLY A 113 21.73 -35.86 3.19
CA GLY A 113 21.52 -37.18 2.61
C GLY A 113 20.14 -37.79 2.94
N LEU A 114 19.19 -36.97 3.37
CA LEU A 114 17.82 -37.42 3.62
C LEU A 114 17.09 -37.69 2.30
N ASN A 115 16.07 -38.56 2.34
CA ASN A 115 15.31 -38.93 1.16
C ASN A 115 14.49 -37.75 0.59
N GLY A 116 14.01 -37.93 -0.64
CA GLY A 116 13.27 -36.89 -1.36
C GLY A 116 11.96 -36.50 -0.66
N THR A 117 11.28 -37.46 -0.05
CA THR A 117 10.06 -37.19 0.73
C THR A 117 10.33 -36.28 1.93
N ALA A 118 11.36 -36.54 2.74
CA ALA A 118 11.75 -35.68 3.85
C ALA A 118 12.13 -34.27 3.37
N THR A 119 12.84 -34.17 2.24
CA THR A 119 13.17 -32.89 1.61
C THR A 119 11.91 -32.11 1.23
N GLY A 120 10.95 -32.76 0.57
CA GLY A 120 9.67 -32.15 0.21
C GLY A 120 8.86 -31.70 1.43
N VAL A 121 8.79 -32.52 2.48
CA VAL A 121 8.08 -32.18 3.72
C VAL A 121 8.72 -30.97 4.42
N ALA A 122 10.06 -30.90 4.49
CA ALA A 122 10.74 -29.75 5.07
C ALA A 122 10.46 -28.45 4.29
N MET A 123 10.47 -28.52 2.96
CA MET A 123 10.11 -27.39 2.10
C MET A 123 8.67 -26.92 2.34
N LEU A 124 7.72 -27.86 2.47
CA LEU A 124 6.32 -27.54 2.78
C LEU A 124 6.14 -26.93 4.17
N ALA A 125 6.85 -27.45 5.18
CA ALA A 125 6.78 -26.92 6.54
C ALA A 125 7.24 -25.45 6.58
N VAL A 126 8.36 -25.14 5.92
CA VAL A 126 8.87 -23.76 5.83
C VAL A 126 7.92 -22.86 5.03
N LEU A 127 7.34 -23.36 3.94
CA LEU A 127 6.34 -22.61 3.15
C LEU A 127 5.10 -22.28 3.99
N ALA A 128 4.55 -23.27 4.70
CA ALA A 128 3.36 -23.09 5.53
C ALA A 128 3.62 -22.12 6.69
N LEU A 129 4.71 -22.34 7.45
CA LEU A 129 5.08 -21.47 8.57
C LEU A 129 5.39 -20.04 8.11
N GLY A 130 6.04 -19.89 6.96
CA GLY A 130 6.33 -18.59 6.36
C GLY A 130 5.06 -17.80 6.05
N TRP A 131 4.09 -18.42 5.38
CA TRP A 131 2.82 -17.77 5.07
C TRP A 131 1.96 -17.51 6.29
N ILE A 132 1.89 -18.44 7.25
CA ILE A 132 1.18 -18.24 8.53
C ILE A 132 1.78 -17.05 9.28
N GLY A 133 3.12 -17.01 9.40
CA GLY A 133 3.83 -15.93 10.06
C GLY A 133 3.57 -14.58 9.39
N LEU A 134 3.64 -14.51 8.06
CA LEU A 134 3.37 -13.30 7.30
C LEU A 134 1.92 -12.82 7.48
N LEU A 135 0.94 -13.71 7.43
CA LEU A 135 -0.47 -13.37 7.64
C LEU A 135 -0.72 -12.86 9.06
N VAL A 136 -0.10 -13.47 10.08
CA VAL A 136 -0.20 -13.01 11.48
C VAL A 136 0.44 -11.62 11.64
N LEU A 137 1.60 -11.37 11.02
CA LEU A 137 2.24 -10.05 11.06
C LEU A 137 1.35 -8.98 10.42
N ILE A 138 0.72 -9.29 9.28
CA ILE A 138 -0.19 -8.36 8.60
C ILE A 138 -1.45 -8.12 9.43
N GLN A 139 -2.03 -9.15 10.02
CA GLN A 139 -3.17 -9.02 10.94
C GLN A 139 -2.84 -8.11 12.12
N ARG A 140 -1.69 -8.34 12.77
CA ARG A 140 -1.24 -7.52 13.90
C ARG A 140 -0.97 -6.08 13.48
N HIS A 141 -0.32 -5.88 12.33
CA HIS A 141 -0.05 -4.54 11.83
C HIS A 141 -1.35 -3.80 11.50
N SER A 142 -2.29 -4.45 10.82
CA SER A 142 -3.60 -3.87 10.47
C SER A 142 -4.43 -3.47 11.70
N GLN A 143 -4.29 -4.15 12.83
CA GLN A 143 -4.97 -3.78 14.08
C GLN A 143 -4.31 -2.60 14.79
N ASN A 144 -3.00 -2.42 14.59
CA ASN A 144 -2.20 -1.42 15.29
C ASN A 144 -1.97 -0.13 14.48
N THR A 145 -2.41 -0.09 13.22
CA THR A 145 -2.30 1.10 12.38
C THR A 145 -3.41 2.09 12.71
N SER A 146 -3.17 2.94 13.69
CA SER A 146 -3.90 4.20 13.90
C SER A 146 -3.50 5.21 12.84
N THR A 147 -3.97 5.05 11.60
CA THR A 147 -3.88 6.03 10.49
C THR A 147 -2.53 6.74 10.30
N ASP A 148 -1.42 6.15 10.72
CA ASP A 148 -0.16 6.87 10.71
C ASP A 148 0.39 6.91 9.29
N ARG A 149 0.67 8.13 8.84
CA ARG A 149 0.87 8.48 7.42
C ARG A 149 2.26 8.04 6.98
N ASN A 150 2.44 6.73 6.83
CA ASN A 150 3.74 6.14 6.57
C ASN A 150 4.17 6.44 5.12
N ARG A 151 5.02 7.45 4.95
CA ARG A 151 5.62 7.78 3.65
C ARG A 151 6.60 6.67 3.30
N PHE A 152 6.24 5.83 2.34
CA PHE A 152 7.13 4.83 1.77
C PHE A 152 8.41 5.51 1.27
N SER A 153 9.52 5.33 1.99
CA SER A 153 10.80 5.93 1.59
C SER A 153 11.34 5.21 0.37
N PHE A 154 11.85 5.96 -0.61
CA PHE A 154 12.50 5.43 -1.82
C PHE A 154 13.53 4.32 -1.52
N LYS A 155 14.24 4.41 -0.38
CA LYS A 155 15.20 3.40 0.09
C LYS A 155 14.57 2.01 0.28
N TRP A 156 13.35 1.94 0.82
CA TRP A 156 12.63 0.67 0.98
C TRP A 156 12.17 0.10 -0.36
N GLY A 157 11.83 0.96 -1.32
CA GLY A 157 11.54 0.56 -2.71
C GLY A 157 12.75 -0.10 -3.37
N VAL A 158 13.92 0.53 -3.28
CA VAL A 158 15.17 -0.03 -3.83
C VAL A 158 15.52 -1.36 -3.15
N ALA A 159 15.39 -1.45 -1.82
CA ALA A 159 15.62 -2.69 -1.09
C ALA A 159 14.66 -3.81 -1.52
N ALA A 160 13.37 -3.51 -1.70
CA ALA A 160 12.38 -4.46 -2.18
C ALA A 160 12.72 -4.98 -3.59
N VAL A 161 13.08 -4.08 -4.51
CA VAL A 161 13.47 -4.45 -5.88
C VAL A 161 14.73 -5.33 -5.86
N ALA A 162 15.75 -4.95 -5.09
CA ALA A 162 16.98 -5.74 -4.95
C ALA A 162 16.68 -7.15 -4.42
N LEU A 163 15.82 -7.27 -3.41
CA LEU A 163 15.42 -8.55 -2.83
C LEU A 163 14.64 -9.41 -3.82
N LEU A 164 13.71 -8.81 -4.58
CA LEU A 164 12.95 -9.50 -5.62
C LEU A 164 13.84 -9.99 -6.76
N MET A 165 14.91 -9.26 -7.09
CA MET A 165 15.87 -9.68 -8.13
C MET A 165 16.86 -10.74 -7.64
N LEU A 166 17.23 -10.69 -6.35
CA LEU A 166 18.16 -11.66 -5.76
C LEU A 166 17.51 -13.02 -5.48
N SER A 167 16.23 -13.03 -5.10
CA SER A 167 15.50 -14.26 -4.73
C SER A 167 15.55 -15.34 -5.82
N PRO A 168 15.21 -15.07 -7.11
CA PRO A 168 15.30 -16.08 -8.17
C PRO A 168 16.69 -16.70 -8.30
N LEU A 169 17.75 -15.89 -8.17
CA LEU A 169 19.13 -16.37 -8.24
C LEU A 169 19.46 -17.34 -7.10
N LEU A 170 19.04 -17.03 -5.87
CA LEU A 170 19.23 -17.90 -4.70
C LEU A 170 18.41 -19.19 -4.82
N THR A 171 17.16 -19.10 -5.27
CA THR A 171 16.32 -20.30 -5.45
C THR A 171 16.83 -21.21 -6.57
N GLY A 172 17.27 -20.62 -7.69
CA GLY A 172 17.83 -21.35 -8.83
C GLY A 172 19.16 -22.02 -8.51
N SER A 173 20.08 -21.31 -7.84
CA SER A 173 21.34 -21.89 -7.39
C SER A 173 21.13 -23.05 -6.41
N GLY A 174 20.18 -22.93 -5.47
CA GLY A 174 19.79 -24.04 -4.59
C GLY A 174 19.26 -25.26 -5.37
N GLY A 175 18.49 -25.04 -6.43
CA GLY A 175 18.04 -26.09 -7.35
C GLY A 175 19.19 -26.81 -8.04
N VAL A 176 20.18 -26.06 -8.55
CA VAL A 176 21.37 -26.62 -9.20
C VAL A 176 22.21 -27.45 -8.21
N ILE A 177 22.38 -26.97 -6.97
CA ILE A 177 23.10 -27.71 -5.94
C ILE A 177 22.40 -29.05 -5.68
N ARG A 178 21.08 -29.05 -5.45
CA ARG A 178 20.33 -30.29 -5.24
C ARG A 178 20.45 -31.24 -6.44
N ALA A 179 20.39 -30.71 -7.66
CA ALA A 179 20.54 -31.52 -8.87
C ALA A 179 21.92 -32.19 -8.99
N LYS A 180 22.97 -31.61 -8.41
CA LYS A 180 24.33 -32.17 -8.43
C LYS A 180 24.58 -33.25 -7.38
N TYR A 181 23.99 -33.09 -6.19
CA TYR A 181 24.33 -33.93 -5.03
C TYR A 181 23.27 -34.98 -4.68
N VAL A 182 22.07 -34.88 -5.26
CA VAL A 182 20.93 -35.73 -4.91
C VAL A 182 20.58 -36.65 -6.07
N ALA A 183 20.29 -37.92 -5.76
CA ALA A 183 19.80 -38.88 -6.76
C ALA A 183 18.50 -38.39 -7.42
N ILE A 184 18.35 -38.69 -8.72
CA ILE A 184 17.21 -38.23 -9.52
C ILE A 184 15.86 -38.67 -8.93
N SER A 185 15.80 -39.87 -8.34
CA SER A 185 14.59 -40.38 -7.65
C SER A 185 14.16 -39.47 -6.50
N HIS A 186 15.09 -39.03 -5.66
CA HIS A 186 14.80 -38.13 -4.54
C HIS A 186 14.43 -36.73 -4.99
N LEU A 187 14.98 -36.24 -6.11
CA LEU A 187 14.52 -34.98 -6.73
C LEU A 187 13.05 -35.09 -7.15
N GLY A 188 12.67 -36.18 -7.82
CA GLY A 188 11.28 -36.43 -8.23
C GLY A 188 10.31 -36.53 -7.05
N GLU A 189 10.66 -37.31 -6.03
CA GLU A 189 9.88 -37.43 -4.78
C GLU A 189 9.65 -36.07 -4.11
N SER A 190 10.73 -35.28 -3.94
CA SER A 190 10.64 -33.96 -3.32
C SER A 190 9.77 -33.01 -4.12
N ALA A 191 9.88 -33.04 -5.45
CA ALA A 191 9.11 -32.18 -6.34
C ALA A 191 7.61 -32.52 -6.30
N MET A 192 7.25 -33.81 -6.27
CA MET A 192 5.85 -34.22 -6.15
C MET A 192 5.23 -33.74 -4.84
N VAL A 193 5.89 -34.03 -3.71
CA VAL A 193 5.41 -33.61 -2.38
C VAL A 193 5.26 -32.09 -2.33
N TYR A 194 6.29 -31.36 -2.74
CA TYR A 194 6.27 -29.90 -2.72
C TYR A 194 5.22 -29.29 -3.64
N SER A 195 5.01 -29.85 -4.84
CA SER A 195 4.06 -29.28 -5.81
C SER A 195 2.61 -29.41 -5.34
N PHE A 196 2.20 -30.62 -4.91
CA PHE A 196 0.84 -30.85 -4.45
C PHE A 196 0.56 -30.14 -3.12
N GLY A 197 1.47 -30.27 -2.15
CA GLY A 197 1.32 -29.60 -0.86
C GLY A 197 1.40 -28.08 -0.99
N GLY A 198 2.29 -27.58 -1.86
CA GLY A 198 2.46 -26.16 -2.13
C GLY A 198 1.20 -25.56 -2.73
N TRP A 199 0.56 -26.22 -3.70
CA TRP A 199 -0.72 -25.77 -4.24
C TRP A 199 -1.79 -25.64 -3.16
N ALA A 200 -1.93 -26.65 -2.29
CA ALA A 200 -2.92 -26.62 -1.20
C ALA A 200 -2.66 -25.47 -0.21
N ILE A 201 -1.39 -25.21 0.12
CA ILE A 201 -1.00 -24.08 0.99
C ILE A 201 -1.38 -22.74 0.32
N HIS A 202 -1.05 -22.54 -0.95
CA HIS A 202 -1.37 -21.29 -1.66
C HIS A 202 -2.89 -21.07 -1.74
N LEU A 203 -3.67 -22.12 -2.01
CA LEU A 203 -5.13 -22.05 -1.98
C LEU A 203 -5.63 -21.62 -0.59
N GLY A 204 -5.09 -22.20 0.49
CA GLY A 204 -5.38 -21.81 1.86
C GLY A 204 -5.04 -20.34 2.16
N VAL A 205 -3.90 -19.85 1.67
CA VAL A 205 -3.50 -18.44 1.80
C VAL A 205 -4.46 -17.53 1.05
N CYS A 206 -4.88 -17.88 -0.18
CA CYS A 206 -5.87 -17.11 -0.92
C CYS A 206 -7.20 -17.01 -0.16
N ILE A 207 -7.69 -18.12 0.39
CA ILE A 207 -8.92 -18.13 1.22
C ILE A 207 -8.73 -17.26 2.47
N ALA A 208 -7.60 -17.37 3.16
CA ALA A 208 -7.31 -16.56 4.35
C ALA A 208 -7.26 -15.05 4.03
N CYS A 209 -6.65 -14.67 2.90
CA CYS A 209 -6.64 -13.29 2.41
C CYS A 209 -8.07 -12.78 2.13
N LEU A 210 -8.92 -13.59 1.49
CA LEU A 210 -10.32 -13.22 1.23
C LEU A 210 -11.11 -13.02 2.53
N LEU A 211 -10.93 -13.91 3.51
CA LEU A 211 -11.56 -13.78 4.83
C LEU A 211 -11.08 -12.54 5.58
N LEU A 212 -9.79 -12.20 5.46
CA LEU A 212 -9.23 -10.98 6.05
C LEU A 212 -9.79 -9.71 5.41
N ILE A 213 -9.84 -9.65 4.09
CA ILE A 213 -10.44 -8.53 3.36
C ILE A 213 -11.90 -8.34 3.78
N ARG A 214 -12.67 -9.44 3.86
CA ARG A 214 -14.06 -9.39 4.33
C ARG A 214 -14.18 -8.89 5.76
N LYS A 215 -13.30 -9.33 6.67
CA LYS A 215 -13.32 -8.87 8.07
C LYS A 215 -13.03 -7.36 8.16
N LEU A 216 -12.03 -6.89 7.42
CA LEU A 216 -11.65 -5.47 7.41
C LEU A 216 -12.70 -4.57 6.75
N SER A 217 -13.42 -5.06 5.75
CA SER A 217 -14.51 -4.29 5.13
C SER A 217 -15.72 -4.16 6.06
N GLN A 218 -16.03 -5.20 6.85
CA GLN A 218 -17.11 -5.17 7.83
C GLN A 218 -16.82 -4.18 8.97
N THR A 219 -15.60 -4.15 9.49
CA THR A 219 -15.22 -3.18 10.54
C THR A 219 -15.30 -1.75 10.03
N ALA A 220 -14.83 -1.48 8.81
CA ALA A 220 -14.91 -0.15 8.22
C ALA A 220 -16.36 0.32 7.99
N TYR A 221 -17.27 -0.59 7.64
CA TYR A 221 -18.69 -0.27 7.48
C TYR A 221 -19.38 0.03 8.82
N ALA A 222 -19.05 -0.74 9.87
CA ALA A 222 -19.60 -0.52 11.21
C ALA A 222 -19.22 0.87 11.75
N ASP A 223 -17.95 1.25 11.65
CA ASP A 223 -17.46 2.56 12.11
C ASP A 223 -18.12 3.73 11.37
N ALA A 224 -18.39 3.59 10.06
CA ALA A 224 -19.06 4.61 9.26
C ALA A 224 -20.53 4.80 9.67
N SER A 225 -21.23 3.72 10.05
CA SER A 225 -22.64 3.77 10.46
C SER A 225 -22.88 4.36 11.85
N THR A 226 -21.86 4.41 12.71
CA THR A 226 -21.94 5.02 14.05
C THR A 226 -21.71 6.54 14.06
N ILE A 227 -21.25 7.12 12.93
CA ILE A 227 -20.92 8.54 12.82
C ILE A 227 -22.05 9.34 12.11
N SER A 228 -23.00 8.64 11.45
CA SER A 228 -24.21 9.22 10.85
C SER A 228 -25.38 9.26 11.82
#